data_AF-A0A353XXA3-F1
#
_entry.id   AF-A0A353XXA3-F1
#
_cell.length_a   1.000
_cell.length_b   1.000
_cell.length_c   1.000
_cell.angle_alpha   90.00
_cell.angle_beta   90.00
_cell.angle_gamma   90.00
#
_symmetry.space_group_name_H-M   'P 1'
#
loop_
_entity.id
_entity.type
_entity.pdbx_description
1 polymer ?
#
loop_
_entity_poly.entity_id
_entity_poly.type
_entity_poly.pdbx_seq_one_letter_code
_entity_poly.pdbx_strand_id
1 'polypeptide(L)'
;MSRYYCLLILLLGAVTDLHAELYRWVDEYGKVHYSDKIPAQHKHRGHAKLNEQGVVVDKVASSLTPAQQQHRMQEKKLHLLREELQQQRRNKDQSLLDQFDSADDLIMARDGKIAKTERSINLMKKRADDIRKSLVIQQEQIEAIQAQGKSVPVDMIRKLLKLRRSVKKSDAEIAQEEVKRQQLHDQYTRDLQRYLYLKELDKYPASVSQEVAAKPLEGVITCSSRENCKPLWKRAVAYLKKHSDTPVKYQTDEIVITEPATRDQQTSLILSLIGEADGGGFSIYLDVLCRASVMRKPCNSQQAKSVSQGFRPALLNP
;
A
#
# COMPACT_ATOMS: atom_id res chain seq x y z
N MET A 1 86.16 44.40 16.92
CA MET A 1 86.25 44.40 18.40
C MET A 1 85.38 43.26 18.93
N SER A 2 85.92 42.47 19.86
CA SER A 2 85.28 41.54 20.83
C SER A 2 84.04 40.75 20.39
N ARG A 3 84.00 39.42 20.24
CA ARG A 3 84.47 38.31 21.11
C ARG A 3 84.15 38.49 22.61
N TYR A 4 83.46 37.48 23.16
CA TYR A 4 83.15 37.22 24.58
C TYR A 4 81.94 37.95 25.17
N TYR A 5 80.77 37.32 25.07
CA TYR A 5 79.93 36.99 26.23
C TYR A 5 79.07 35.76 25.85
N CYS A 6 79.78 34.67 25.58
CA CYS A 6 79.24 33.32 25.69
C CYS A 6 79.41 32.93 27.17
N LEU A 7 78.38 32.34 27.76
CA LEU A 7 78.25 31.87 29.16
C LEU A 7 77.94 32.94 30.22
N LEU A 8 76.66 33.07 30.57
CA LEU A 8 76.22 32.94 31.97
C LEU A 8 74.69 32.68 32.00
N ILE A 9 74.32 31.53 32.59
CA ILE A 9 72.99 31.18 33.17
C ILE A 9 71.87 30.96 32.13
N LEU A 10 71.38 29.77 31.76
CA LEU A 10 71.32 28.41 32.33
C LEU A 10 70.87 28.36 33.80
N LEU A 11 69.62 28.74 34.04
CA LEU A 11 68.64 28.06 34.91
C LEU A 11 67.38 28.94 34.95
N LEU A 12 66.31 28.55 34.26
CA LEU A 12 64.95 28.87 34.72
C LEU A 12 63.99 27.79 34.17
N GLY A 13 63.50 27.01 35.13
CA GLY A 13 62.58 25.87 35.07
C GLY A 13 61.99 25.43 33.73
N ALA A 14 62.22 24.16 33.39
CA ALA A 14 61.24 23.39 32.65
C ALA A 14 59.93 23.37 33.48
N VAL A 15 58.99 24.26 33.15
CA VAL A 15 57.60 24.10 33.55
C VAL A 15 57.08 22.97 32.67
N THR A 16 57.09 21.76 33.19
CA THR A 16 56.28 20.70 32.60
C THR A 16 54.84 21.13 32.79
N ASP A 17 54.18 21.60 31.72
CA ASP A 17 52.74 21.81 31.72
C ASP A 17 52.07 20.48 32.09
N LEU A 18 51.67 20.37 33.34
CA LEU A 18 50.88 19.26 33.83
C LEU A 18 49.47 19.47 33.25
N HIS A 19 49.28 19.01 32.01
CA HIS A 19 47.99 19.04 31.31
C HIS A 19 46.99 18.21 32.12
N ALA A 20 46.22 18.86 32.99
CA ALA A 20 45.23 18.21 33.84
C ALA A 20 43.95 17.97 33.03
N GLU A 21 43.79 16.76 32.52
CA GLU A 21 42.59 16.35 31.80
C GLU A 21 41.38 16.31 32.75
N LEU A 22 40.39 17.18 32.55
CA LEU A 22 39.22 17.26 33.42
C LEU A 22 38.05 16.48 32.82
N TYR A 23 37.46 15.55 33.59
CA TYR A 23 36.33 14.74 33.17
C TYR A 23 35.06 15.09 33.92
N ARG A 24 33.92 15.11 33.22
CA ARG A 24 32.56 15.32 33.76
C ARG A 24 31.71 14.08 33.54
N TRP A 25 31.12 13.54 34.59
CA TRP A 25 30.16 12.42 34.51
C TRP A 25 29.00 12.58 35.50
N VAL A 26 27.99 11.73 35.38
CA VAL A 26 26.82 11.68 36.27
C VAL A 26 26.75 10.33 36.96
N ASP A 27 26.56 10.33 38.28
CA ASP A 27 26.45 9.09 39.08
C ASP A 27 25.03 8.47 39.05
N GLU A 28 24.83 7.40 39.83
CA GLU A 28 23.55 6.67 39.94
C GLU A 28 22.41 7.49 40.53
N TYR A 29 22.74 8.53 41.29
CA TYR A 29 21.80 9.40 41.99
C TYR A 29 21.53 10.70 41.20
N GLY A 30 22.07 10.80 39.97
CA GLY A 30 21.91 11.97 39.10
C GLY A 30 22.83 13.13 39.46
N LYS A 31 23.83 12.94 40.34
CA LYS A 31 24.78 13.97 40.74
C LYS A 31 25.91 14.08 39.73
N VAL A 32 26.22 15.32 39.32
CA VAL A 32 27.32 15.61 38.38
C VAL A 32 28.64 15.69 39.15
N HIS A 33 29.64 14.97 38.66
CA HIS A 33 30.99 14.93 39.23
C HIS A 33 32.02 15.44 38.23
N TYR A 34 33.07 16.07 38.76
CA TYR A 34 34.22 16.55 38.00
C TYR A 34 35.49 16.02 38.66
N SER A 35 36.37 15.36 37.90
CA SER A 35 37.66 14.89 38.40
C SER A 35 38.64 14.71 37.24
N ASP A 36 39.92 14.77 37.58
CA ASP A 36 41.07 14.37 36.77
C ASP A 36 41.04 12.89 36.35
N LYS A 37 40.33 12.03 37.08
CA LYS A 37 40.21 10.59 36.78
C LYS A 37 38.79 10.09 36.98
N ILE A 38 38.26 9.39 35.98
CA ILE A 38 36.95 8.72 36.10
C ILE A 38 37.12 7.44 36.92
N PRO A 39 36.37 7.24 38.01
CA PRO A 39 36.37 5.97 38.74
C PRO A 39 36.02 4.79 37.84
N ALA A 40 36.69 3.65 38.01
CA ALA A 40 36.53 2.48 37.13
C ALA A 40 35.05 2.03 36.98
N GLN A 41 34.25 2.21 38.03
CA GLN A 41 32.82 1.89 38.06
C GLN A 41 31.95 2.75 37.11
N HIS A 42 32.43 3.93 36.71
CA HIS A 42 31.70 4.88 35.85
C HIS A 42 32.30 5.02 34.45
N LYS A 43 33.42 4.35 34.16
CA LYS A 43 34.10 4.40 32.86
C LYS A 43 33.22 3.96 31.69
N HIS A 44 32.24 3.08 31.93
CA HIS A 44 31.30 2.56 30.91
C HIS A 44 30.05 3.43 30.72
N ARG A 45 29.87 4.47 31.53
CA ARG A 45 28.74 5.40 31.43
C ARG A 45 29.15 6.64 30.65
N GLY A 46 28.14 7.38 30.19
CA GLY A 46 28.39 8.57 29.37
C GLY A 46 29.18 9.62 30.15
N HIS A 47 30.31 10.05 29.61
CA HIS A 47 31.20 11.04 30.22
C HIS A 47 31.76 11.99 29.17
N ALA A 48 32.13 13.20 29.60
CA ALA A 48 32.70 14.22 28.74
C ALA A 48 34.08 14.62 29.26
N LYS A 49 35.07 14.70 28.37
CA LYS A 49 36.38 15.30 28.61
C LYS A 49 36.29 16.80 28.32
N LEU A 50 36.77 17.61 29.24
CA LEU A 50 36.79 19.06 29.17
C LEU A 50 38.24 19.53 28.95
N ASN A 51 38.43 20.59 28.18
CA ASN A 51 39.71 21.31 28.12
C ASN A 51 39.86 22.25 29.33
N GLU A 52 41.01 22.92 29.41
CA GLU A 52 41.36 23.85 30.50
C GLU A 52 40.39 25.03 30.65
N GLN A 53 39.63 25.35 29.59
CA GLN A 53 38.61 26.40 29.59
C GLN A 53 37.21 25.87 29.98
N GLY A 54 37.10 24.59 30.37
CA GLY A 54 35.84 23.94 30.71
C GLY A 54 34.97 23.57 29.51
N VAL A 55 35.52 23.62 28.29
CA VAL A 55 34.81 23.29 27.04
C VAL A 55 34.92 21.80 26.77
N VAL A 56 33.82 21.16 26.41
CA VAL A 56 33.78 19.72 26.07
C VAL A 56 34.57 19.48 24.79
N VAL A 57 35.65 18.72 24.90
CA VAL A 57 36.52 18.33 23.78
C VAL A 57 36.30 16.89 23.31
N ASP A 58 35.79 16.03 24.19
CA ASP A 58 35.42 14.65 23.82
C ASP A 58 34.20 14.20 24.65
N LYS A 59 33.32 13.39 24.07
CA LYS A 59 32.10 12.90 24.71
C LYS A 59 31.88 11.43 24.38
N VAL A 60 32.07 10.58 25.38
CA VAL A 60 31.74 9.16 25.30
C VAL A 60 30.26 9.01 25.67
N ALA A 61 29.44 8.51 24.76
CA ALA A 61 28.02 8.25 25.02
C ALA A 61 27.86 7.03 25.95
N SER A 62 26.87 7.06 26.85
CA SER A 62 26.54 5.91 27.69
C SER A 62 26.17 4.70 26.83
N SER A 63 26.62 3.49 27.19
CA SER A 63 26.11 2.27 26.58
C SER A 63 24.59 2.23 26.75
N LEU A 64 23.85 2.00 25.67
CA LEU A 64 22.39 1.84 25.70
C LEU A 64 22.01 0.81 26.77
N THR A 65 20.97 1.10 27.54
CA THR A 65 20.44 0.11 28.48
C THR A 65 19.94 -1.11 27.71
N PRO A 66 19.93 -2.32 28.31
CA PRO A 66 19.40 -3.52 27.64
C PRO A 66 17.99 -3.31 27.05
N ALA A 67 17.14 -2.53 27.74
CA ALA A 67 15.81 -2.15 27.24
C ALA A 67 15.85 -1.24 26.00
N GLN A 68 16.76 -0.26 25.97
CA GLN A 68 16.96 0.62 24.79
C GLN A 68 17.58 -0.14 23.61
N GLN A 69 18.46 -1.10 23.86
CA GLN A 69 19.00 -1.99 22.83
C GLN A 69 17.90 -2.87 22.23
N GLN A 70 17.05 -3.46 23.08
CA GLN A 70 15.90 -4.25 22.63
C GLN A 70 14.92 -3.42 21.80
N HIS A 71 14.61 -2.18 22.21
CA HIS A 71 13.75 -1.27 21.45
C HIS A 71 14.33 -0.98 20.05
N ARG A 72 15.61 -0.62 19.96
CA ARG A 72 16.26 -0.37 18.65
C ARG A 72 16.27 -1.60 17.75
N MET A 73 16.47 -2.79 18.32
CA MET A 73 16.41 -4.04 17.56
C MET A 73 15.00 -4.32 17.04
N GLN A 74 13.96 -4.03 17.82
CA GLN A 74 12.56 -4.14 17.38
C GLN A 74 12.22 -3.13 16.28
N GLU A 75 12.63 -1.87 16.43
CA GLU A 75 12.45 -0.84 15.41
C GLU A 75 13.14 -1.21 14.09
N LYS A 76 14.39 -1.68 14.16
CA LYS A 76 15.13 -2.16 12.98
C LYS A 76 14.44 -3.33 12.31
N LYS A 77 13.93 -4.30 13.09
CA LYS A 77 13.15 -5.44 12.56
C LYS A 77 11.88 -4.98 11.86
N LEU A 78 11.15 -4.03 12.45
CA LEU A 78 9.93 -3.48 11.86
C LEU A 78 10.23 -2.69 10.57
N HIS A 79 11.33 -1.95 10.53
CA HIS A 79 11.79 -1.25 9.33
C HIS A 79 12.09 -2.22 8.20
N LEU A 80 12.92 -3.25 8.46
CA LEU A 80 13.26 -4.28 7.48
C LEU A 80 12.02 -4.99 6.95
N LEU A 81 11.07 -5.34 7.84
CA LEU A 81 9.81 -5.97 7.42
C LEU A 81 8.97 -5.03 6.52
N ARG A 82 8.95 -3.73 6.80
CA ARG A 82 8.26 -2.75 5.94
C ARG A 82 8.93 -2.65 4.57
N GLU A 83 10.26 -2.60 4.52
CA GLU A 83 11.02 -2.56 3.27
C GLU A 83 10.79 -3.81 2.42
N GLU A 84 10.83 -5.00 3.03
CA GLU A 84 10.53 -6.26 2.36
C GLU A 84 9.11 -6.28 1.79
N LEU A 85 8.10 -5.85 2.57
CA LEU A 85 6.72 -5.78 2.11
C LEU A 85 6.55 -4.77 0.96
N GLN A 86 7.23 -3.62 1.02
CA GLN A 86 7.22 -2.65 -0.07
C GLN A 86 7.90 -3.20 -1.33
N GLN A 87 9.04 -3.87 -1.19
CA GLN A 87 9.72 -4.48 -2.32
C GLN A 87 8.89 -5.58 -2.97
N GLN A 88 8.24 -6.42 -2.16
CA GLN A 88 7.31 -7.44 -2.65
C GLN A 88 6.14 -6.83 -3.41
N ARG A 89 5.58 -5.71 -2.92
CA ARG A 89 4.53 -4.97 -3.63
C ARG A 89 5.03 -4.44 -4.97
N ARG A 90 6.18 -3.75 -4.98
CA ARG A 90 6.82 -3.24 -6.22
C ARG A 90 7.07 -4.35 -7.24
N ASN A 91 7.60 -5.49 -6.80
CA ASN A 91 7.85 -6.63 -7.68
C ASN A 91 6.55 -7.20 -8.26
N LYS A 92 5.48 -7.27 -7.47
CA LYS A 92 4.15 -7.71 -7.94
C LYS A 92 3.55 -6.72 -8.94
N ASP A 93 3.65 -5.43 -8.65
CA ASP A 93 3.17 -4.36 -9.53
C ASP A 93 3.91 -4.35 -10.87
N GLN A 94 5.24 -4.46 -10.82
CA GLN A 94 6.08 -4.54 -12.02
C GLN A 94 5.72 -5.79 -12.83
N SER A 95 5.63 -6.94 -12.17
CA SER A 95 5.25 -8.20 -12.83
C SER A 95 3.86 -8.12 -13.46
N LEU A 96 2.92 -7.38 -12.87
CA LEU A 96 1.59 -7.17 -13.42
C LEU A 96 1.63 -6.28 -14.69
N LEU A 97 2.47 -5.24 -14.68
CA LEU A 97 2.68 -4.37 -15.84
C LEU A 97 3.44 -5.07 -16.97
N ASP A 98 4.40 -5.94 -16.64
CA ASP A 98 5.22 -6.70 -17.60
C ASP A 98 4.44 -7.84 -18.26
N GLN A 99 3.49 -8.45 -17.54
CA GLN A 99 2.69 -9.57 -18.06
C GLN A 99 1.59 -9.14 -19.02
N PHE A 100 1.13 -7.89 -18.93
CA PHE A 100 -0.04 -7.41 -19.67
C PHE A 100 0.22 -6.05 -20.33
N ASP A 101 0.25 -6.04 -21.66
CA ASP A 101 0.47 -4.82 -22.44
C ASP A 101 -0.71 -3.84 -22.34
N SER A 102 -1.93 -4.38 -22.19
CA SER A 102 -3.16 -3.62 -22.01
C SER A 102 -4.12 -4.23 -20.98
N ALA A 103 -5.11 -3.43 -20.54
CA ALA A 103 -6.20 -3.93 -19.70
C ALA A 103 -7.05 -4.99 -20.41
N ASP A 104 -7.18 -4.89 -21.74
CA ASP A 104 -7.92 -5.85 -22.55
C ASP A 104 -7.20 -7.21 -22.61
N ASP A 105 -5.86 -7.23 -22.61
CA ASP A 105 -5.08 -8.48 -22.54
C ASP A 105 -5.28 -9.19 -21.21
N LEU A 106 -5.34 -8.44 -20.12
CA LEU A 106 -5.63 -8.98 -18.78
C LEU A 106 -7.05 -9.57 -18.72
N ILE A 107 -8.05 -8.89 -19.31
CA ILE A 107 -9.42 -9.38 -19.44
C ILE A 107 -9.47 -10.65 -20.29
N MET A 108 -8.79 -10.68 -21.44
CA MET A 108 -8.73 -11.84 -22.32
C MET A 108 -8.07 -13.04 -21.61
N ALA A 109 -6.99 -12.82 -20.85
CA ALA A 109 -6.34 -13.85 -20.07
C ALA A 109 -7.25 -14.41 -18.96
N ARG A 110 -8.00 -13.53 -18.27
CA ARG A 110 -9.02 -13.92 -17.29
C ARG A 110 -10.06 -14.81 -17.93
N ASP A 111 -10.68 -14.34 -19.02
CA ASP A 111 -11.80 -15.01 -19.67
C ASP A 111 -11.37 -16.37 -20.24
N GLY A 112 -10.16 -16.45 -20.80
CA GLY A 112 -9.56 -17.72 -21.23
C GLY A 112 -9.38 -18.73 -20.09
N LYS A 113 -8.89 -18.29 -18.92
CA LYS A 113 -8.73 -19.14 -17.74
C LYS A 113 -10.08 -19.55 -17.14
N ILE A 114 -11.04 -18.63 -17.02
CA ILE A 114 -12.39 -18.93 -16.54
C ILE A 114 -13.06 -19.94 -17.45
N ALA A 115 -13.05 -19.71 -18.78
CA ALA A 115 -13.65 -20.61 -19.75
C ALA A 115 -13.03 -22.02 -19.70
N LYS A 116 -11.72 -22.14 -19.46
CA LYS A 116 -11.06 -23.44 -19.26
C LYS A 116 -11.60 -24.16 -18.01
N THR A 117 -11.71 -23.44 -16.89
CA THR A 117 -12.25 -24.00 -15.63
C THR A 117 -13.71 -24.40 -15.80
N GLU A 118 -14.54 -23.58 -16.46
CA GLU A 118 -15.94 -23.88 -16.73
C GLU A 118 -16.11 -25.13 -17.61
N ARG A 119 -15.27 -25.30 -18.64
CA ARG A 119 -15.25 -26.53 -19.43
C ARG A 119 -14.95 -27.76 -18.55
N SER A 120 -14.00 -27.65 -17.62
CA SER A 120 -13.69 -28.73 -16.67
C SER A 120 -14.89 -29.06 -15.78
N ILE A 121 -15.50 -28.03 -15.17
CA ILE A 121 -16.70 -28.17 -14.34
C ILE A 121 -17.83 -28.86 -15.11
N ASN A 122 -18.07 -28.46 -16.37
CA ASN A 122 -19.13 -29.05 -17.19
C ASN A 122 -18.87 -30.54 -17.49
N LEU A 123 -17.62 -30.93 -17.74
CA LEU A 123 -17.26 -32.34 -17.90
C LEU A 123 -17.46 -33.13 -16.60
N MET A 124 -17.12 -32.55 -15.45
CA MET A 124 -17.32 -33.17 -14.14
C MET A 124 -18.81 -33.33 -13.82
N LYS A 125 -19.64 -32.31 -14.11
CA LYS A 125 -21.11 -32.36 -13.97
C LYS A 125 -21.72 -33.48 -14.82
N LYS A 126 -21.32 -33.60 -16.09
CA LYS A 126 -21.76 -34.70 -16.98
C LYS A 126 -21.41 -36.07 -16.40
N ARG A 127 -20.18 -36.26 -15.93
CA ARG A 127 -19.76 -37.52 -15.28
C ARG A 127 -20.57 -37.80 -14.02
N ALA A 128 -20.83 -36.79 -13.19
CA ALA A 128 -21.64 -36.95 -11.98
C ALA A 128 -23.07 -37.38 -12.33
N ASP A 129 -23.67 -36.81 -13.38
CA ASP A 129 -25.00 -37.19 -13.85
C ASP A 129 -25.06 -38.64 -14.33
N ASP A 130 -24.03 -39.12 -15.04
CA ASP A 130 -23.98 -40.52 -15.47
C ASP A 130 -23.87 -41.50 -14.28
N ILE A 131 -23.11 -41.12 -13.23
CA ILE A 131 -23.04 -41.89 -11.99
C ILE A 131 -24.38 -41.87 -11.25
N ARG A 132 -25.08 -40.73 -11.22
CA ARG A 132 -26.42 -40.61 -10.61
C ARG A 132 -27.46 -41.46 -11.35
N LYS A 133 -27.46 -41.47 -12.68
CA LYS A 133 -28.30 -42.37 -13.48
C LYS A 133 -28.02 -43.84 -13.14
N SER A 134 -26.74 -44.21 -13.07
CA SER A 134 -26.33 -45.56 -12.67
C SER A 134 -26.78 -45.91 -11.25
N LEU A 135 -26.80 -44.94 -10.34
CA LEU A 135 -27.29 -45.10 -8.97
C LEU A 135 -28.80 -45.36 -8.94
N VAL A 136 -29.58 -44.60 -9.71
CA VAL A 136 -31.04 -44.78 -9.82
C VAL A 136 -31.35 -46.18 -10.38
N ILE A 137 -30.72 -46.57 -11.49
CA ILE A 137 -30.90 -47.91 -12.08
C ILE A 137 -30.56 -49.01 -11.07
N GLN A 138 -29.47 -48.86 -10.31
CA GLN A 138 -29.08 -49.85 -9.30
C GLN A 138 -30.07 -49.93 -8.13
N GLN A 139 -30.67 -48.79 -7.75
CA GLN A 139 -31.68 -48.70 -6.70
C GLN A 139 -33.00 -49.36 -7.13
N GLU A 140 -33.47 -49.08 -8.35
CA GLU A 140 -34.65 -49.70 -8.95
C GLU A 140 -34.52 -51.23 -9.04
N GLN A 141 -33.34 -51.73 -9.44
CA GLN A 141 -33.06 -53.17 -9.46
C GLN A 141 -33.16 -53.82 -8.08
N ILE A 142 -32.70 -53.14 -7.04
CA ILE A 142 -32.78 -53.63 -5.66
C ILE A 142 -34.23 -53.65 -5.19
N GLU A 143 -34.99 -52.58 -5.45
CA GLU A 143 -36.40 -52.45 -5.07
C GLU A 143 -37.26 -53.52 -5.76
N ALA A 144 -37.00 -53.81 -7.04
CA ALA A 144 -37.69 -54.88 -7.77
C ALA A 144 -37.47 -56.27 -7.14
N ILE A 145 -36.28 -56.57 -6.62
CA ILE A 145 -35.99 -57.84 -5.93
C ILE A 145 -36.70 -57.89 -4.57
N GLN A 146 -36.69 -56.78 -3.84
CA GLN A 146 -37.36 -56.66 -2.53
C GLN A 146 -38.88 -56.79 -2.67
N ALA A 147 -39.46 -56.21 -3.72
CA ALA A 147 -40.89 -56.34 -4.03
C ALA A 147 -41.32 -57.79 -4.31
N GLN A 148 -40.39 -58.64 -4.79
CA GLN A 148 -40.62 -60.08 -4.95
C GLN A 148 -40.43 -60.89 -3.65
N GLY A 149 -40.14 -60.23 -2.52
CA GLY A 149 -39.88 -60.89 -1.23
C GLY A 149 -38.55 -61.64 -1.16
N LYS A 150 -37.65 -61.43 -2.13
CA LYS A 150 -36.33 -62.09 -2.19
C LYS A 150 -35.27 -61.28 -1.45
N SER A 151 -34.27 -61.98 -0.93
CA SER A 151 -33.09 -61.32 -0.34
C SER A 151 -32.24 -60.66 -1.42
N VAL A 152 -31.78 -59.44 -1.15
CA VAL A 152 -30.96 -58.67 -2.09
C VAL A 152 -29.52 -59.17 -2.04
N PRO A 153 -28.89 -59.49 -3.19
CA PRO A 153 -27.48 -59.90 -3.22
C PRO A 153 -26.54 -58.83 -2.64
N VAL A 154 -25.58 -59.26 -1.82
CA VAL A 154 -24.61 -58.36 -1.16
C VAL A 154 -23.82 -57.50 -2.16
N ASP A 155 -23.51 -58.05 -3.34
CA ASP A 155 -22.78 -57.32 -4.38
C ASP A 155 -23.57 -56.12 -4.95
N MET A 156 -24.91 -56.23 -5.03
CA MET A 156 -25.76 -55.11 -5.44
C MET A 156 -25.74 -53.98 -4.41
N ILE A 157 -25.81 -54.33 -3.11
CA ILE A 157 -25.66 -53.36 -2.02
C ILE A 157 -24.28 -52.71 -2.05
N ARG A 158 -23.21 -53.49 -2.27
CA ARG A 158 -21.84 -52.98 -2.36
C ARG A 158 -21.69 -52.00 -3.53
N LYS A 159 -22.29 -52.31 -4.69
CA LYS A 159 -22.30 -51.44 -5.88
C LYS A 159 -23.09 -50.15 -5.61
N LEU A 160 -24.26 -50.23 -4.98
CA LEU A 160 -25.05 -49.06 -4.56
C LEU A 160 -24.21 -48.12 -3.66
N LEU A 161 -23.57 -48.67 -2.62
CA LEU A 161 -22.72 -47.89 -1.71
C LEU A 161 -21.52 -47.26 -2.44
N LYS A 162 -20.91 -47.97 -3.40
CA LYS A 162 -19.83 -47.43 -4.23
C LYS A 162 -20.31 -46.27 -5.10
N LEU A 163 -21.48 -46.39 -5.74
CA LEU A 163 -22.08 -45.34 -6.56
C LEU A 163 -22.41 -44.10 -5.70
N ARG A 164 -23.03 -44.28 -4.52
CA ARG A 164 -23.31 -43.17 -3.57
C ARG A 164 -22.04 -42.42 -3.16
N ARG A 165 -20.96 -43.15 -2.82
CA ARG A 165 -19.65 -42.53 -2.52
C ARG A 165 -19.09 -41.78 -3.72
N SER A 166 -19.26 -42.31 -4.92
CA SER A 166 -18.76 -41.70 -6.16
C SER A 166 -19.51 -40.41 -6.50
N VAL A 167 -20.83 -40.36 -6.29
CA VAL A 167 -21.63 -39.12 -6.42
C VAL A 167 -21.12 -38.07 -5.42
N LYS A 168 -21.02 -38.42 -4.12
CA LYS A 168 -20.53 -37.49 -3.09
C LYS A 168 -19.15 -36.95 -3.40
N LYS A 169 -18.24 -37.80 -3.89
CA LYS A 169 -16.90 -37.39 -4.30
C LYS A 169 -16.95 -36.42 -5.49
N SER A 170 -17.73 -36.75 -6.52
CA SER A 170 -17.85 -35.90 -7.72
C SER A 170 -18.43 -34.53 -7.38
N ASP A 171 -19.43 -34.48 -6.50
CA ASP A 171 -20.05 -33.22 -6.05
C ASP A 171 -19.06 -32.34 -5.28
N ALA A 172 -18.23 -32.95 -4.42
CA ALA A 172 -17.18 -32.23 -3.70
C ALA A 172 -16.10 -31.67 -4.64
N GLU A 173 -15.69 -32.45 -5.65
CA GLU A 173 -14.73 -31.99 -6.66
C GLU A 173 -15.31 -30.86 -7.53
N ILE A 174 -16.59 -30.92 -7.91
CA ILE A 174 -17.29 -29.83 -8.62
C ILE A 174 -17.32 -28.57 -7.76
N ALA A 175 -17.68 -28.69 -6.47
CA ALA A 175 -17.72 -27.53 -5.56
C ALA A 175 -16.34 -26.88 -5.40
N GLN A 176 -15.27 -27.67 -5.33
CA GLN A 176 -13.90 -27.16 -5.27
C GLN A 176 -13.53 -26.37 -6.54
N GLU A 177 -13.87 -26.87 -7.74
CA GLU A 177 -13.57 -26.12 -8.97
C GLU A 177 -14.44 -24.88 -9.16
N GLU A 178 -15.68 -24.87 -8.66
CA GLU A 178 -16.50 -23.65 -8.64
C GLU A 178 -15.89 -22.58 -7.72
N VAL A 179 -15.37 -22.98 -6.54
CA VAL A 179 -14.64 -22.05 -5.65
C VAL A 179 -13.40 -21.49 -6.36
N LYS A 180 -12.63 -22.34 -7.04
CA LYS A 180 -11.45 -21.90 -7.80
C LYS A 180 -11.81 -20.96 -8.95
N ARG A 181 -12.93 -21.21 -9.64
CA ARG A 181 -13.46 -20.30 -10.67
C ARG A 181 -13.73 -18.92 -10.08
N GLN A 182 -14.39 -18.85 -8.92
CA GLN A 182 -14.65 -17.59 -8.23
C GLN A 182 -13.36 -16.91 -7.77
N GLN A 183 -12.42 -17.66 -7.20
CA GLN A 183 -11.12 -17.13 -6.77
C GLN A 183 -10.33 -16.53 -7.94
N LEU A 184 -10.34 -17.18 -9.10
CA LEU A 184 -9.75 -16.64 -10.33
C LEU A 184 -10.43 -15.34 -10.73
N HIS A 185 -11.76 -15.31 -10.76
CA HIS A 185 -12.50 -14.10 -11.08
C HIS A 185 -12.14 -12.93 -10.14
N ASP A 186 -12.14 -13.16 -8.83
CA ASP A 186 -11.85 -12.12 -7.84
C ASP A 186 -10.39 -11.66 -7.89
N GLN A 187 -9.46 -12.59 -8.14
CA GLN A 187 -8.05 -12.27 -8.34
C GLN A 187 -7.88 -11.32 -9.54
N TYR A 188 -8.37 -11.72 -10.71
CA TYR A 188 -8.23 -10.92 -11.93
C TYR A 188 -8.95 -9.57 -11.84
N THR A 189 -10.03 -9.49 -11.06
CA THR A 189 -10.71 -8.22 -10.79
C THR A 189 -9.81 -7.26 -9.99
N ARG A 190 -9.15 -7.75 -8.94
CA ARG A 190 -8.18 -6.96 -8.17
C ARG A 190 -6.97 -6.56 -9.01
N ASP A 191 -6.47 -7.50 -9.82
CA ASP A 191 -5.33 -7.26 -10.71
C ASP A 191 -5.67 -6.20 -11.77
N LEU A 192 -6.88 -6.24 -12.35
CA LEU A 192 -7.35 -5.20 -13.28
C LEU A 192 -7.41 -3.82 -12.62
N GLN A 193 -8.00 -3.73 -11.42
CA GLN A 193 -8.06 -2.46 -10.67
C GLN A 193 -6.66 -1.93 -10.37
N ARG A 194 -5.74 -2.81 -9.95
CA ARG A 194 -4.36 -2.44 -9.66
C ARG A 194 -3.63 -2.00 -10.92
N TYR A 195 -3.82 -2.70 -12.04
CA TYR A 195 -3.21 -2.37 -13.32
C TYR A 195 -3.63 -0.98 -13.81
N LEU A 196 -4.92 -0.67 -13.76
CA LEU A 196 -5.44 0.64 -14.14
C LEU A 196 -4.84 1.76 -13.29
N TYR A 197 -4.80 1.56 -11.97
CA TYR A 197 -4.18 2.51 -11.04
C TYR A 197 -2.69 2.73 -11.35
N LEU A 198 -1.93 1.66 -11.61
CA LEU A 198 -0.51 1.76 -11.94
C LEU A 198 -0.28 2.47 -13.28
N LYS A 199 -1.10 2.22 -14.29
CA LYS A 199 -1.04 2.92 -15.59
C LYS A 199 -1.45 4.39 -15.48
N GLU A 200 -2.32 4.74 -14.53
CA GLU A 200 -2.63 6.15 -14.24
C GLU A 200 -1.44 6.86 -13.59
N LEU A 201 -0.76 6.22 -12.63
CA LEU A 201 0.46 6.77 -12.03
C LEU A 201 1.61 6.93 -13.05
N ASP A 202 1.78 5.97 -13.96
CA ASP A 202 2.82 6.01 -15.00
C ASP A 202 2.59 7.12 -16.04
N LYS A 203 1.33 7.48 -16.31
CA LYS A 203 0.99 8.63 -17.17
C LYS A 203 1.37 9.98 -16.53
N TYR A 204 1.54 10.02 -15.21
CA TYR A 204 1.91 11.22 -14.45
C TYR A 204 3.05 10.91 -13.46
N PRO A 205 4.27 10.64 -13.96
CA PRO A 205 5.40 10.28 -13.11
C PRO A 205 5.79 11.45 -12.20
N ALA A 206 6.32 11.13 -11.03
CA ALA A 206 6.66 12.06 -9.95
C ALA A 206 7.68 13.18 -10.30
N SER A 207 8.16 13.29 -11.55
CA SER A 207 8.96 14.42 -12.03
C SER A 207 8.15 15.70 -12.24
N VAL A 208 6.82 15.66 -12.15
CA VAL A 208 5.96 16.87 -12.14
C VAL A 208 5.91 17.54 -10.76
N SER A 209 6.47 16.89 -9.72
CA SER A 209 6.34 17.33 -8.32
C SER A 209 7.28 18.47 -7.89
N GLN A 210 8.27 18.85 -8.69
CA GLN A 210 9.28 19.84 -8.27
C GLN A 210 9.22 21.19 -9.01
N GLU A 211 8.40 21.34 -10.05
CA GLU A 211 8.32 22.61 -10.81
C GLU A 211 7.01 23.41 -10.64
N VAL A 212 5.98 22.85 -9.99
CA VAL A 212 4.73 23.59 -9.72
C VAL A 212 4.71 24.15 -8.29
N ALA A 213 5.81 24.74 -7.86
CA ALA A 213 5.86 25.58 -6.66
C ALA A 213 5.67 27.05 -7.04
N ALA A 214 4.50 27.41 -7.60
CA ALA A 214 4.08 28.83 -7.70
C ALA A 214 2.60 29.06 -8.08
N LYS A 215 1.86 28.06 -8.60
CA LYS A 215 0.45 28.25 -8.94
C LYS A 215 -0.42 27.18 -8.28
N PRO A 216 -1.40 27.55 -7.44
CA PRO A 216 -2.36 26.59 -6.91
C PRO A 216 -3.02 25.85 -8.08
N LEU A 217 -2.98 24.51 -8.07
CA LEU A 217 -3.68 23.68 -9.06
C LEU A 217 -5.17 24.08 -9.07
N GLU A 218 -5.68 24.48 -10.23
CA GLU A 218 -7.01 25.09 -10.39
C GLU A 218 -8.15 24.14 -9.96
N GLY A 219 -7.92 22.82 -10.05
CA GLY A 219 -8.82 21.76 -9.59
C GLY A 219 -8.57 21.20 -8.18
N VAL A 220 -7.69 21.82 -7.37
CA VAL A 220 -7.35 21.30 -6.03
C VAL A 220 -7.62 22.33 -4.93
N ILE A 221 -8.30 21.87 -3.88
CA ILE A 221 -8.50 22.60 -2.63
C ILE A 221 -7.88 21.80 -1.49
N THR A 222 -6.97 22.43 -0.75
CA THR A 222 -6.37 21.85 0.45
C THR A 222 -7.11 22.33 1.70
N CYS A 223 -7.20 21.45 2.70
CA CYS A 223 -7.84 21.65 4.00
C CYS A 223 -6.88 21.19 5.10
N SER A 224 -6.89 21.88 6.23
CA SER A 224 -6.06 21.51 7.39
C SER A 224 -6.59 20.30 8.18
N SER A 225 -7.86 19.92 8.01
CA SER A 225 -8.47 18.74 8.65
C SER A 225 -9.71 18.25 7.88
N ARG A 226 -10.18 17.04 8.21
CA ARG A 226 -11.40 16.44 7.60
C ARG A 226 -12.63 17.29 7.90
N GLU A 227 -12.74 17.79 9.12
CA GLU A 227 -13.84 18.63 9.59
C GLU A 227 -13.91 19.94 8.80
N ASN A 228 -12.76 20.56 8.56
CA ASN A 228 -12.66 21.79 7.78
C ASN A 228 -12.98 21.55 6.29
N CYS A 229 -12.80 20.32 5.81
CA CYS A 229 -13.10 19.92 4.44
C CYS A 229 -14.58 19.58 4.20
N LYS A 230 -15.37 19.25 5.23
CA LYS A 230 -16.81 18.94 5.09
C LYS A 230 -17.64 20.03 4.38
N PRO A 231 -17.57 21.33 4.77
CA PRO A 231 -18.34 22.36 4.09
C PRO A 231 -17.89 22.57 2.64
N LEU A 232 -16.58 22.45 2.37
CA LEU A 232 -15.99 22.57 1.04
C LEU A 232 -16.40 21.38 0.16
N TRP A 233 -16.44 20.17 0.72
CA TRP A 233 -16.91 18.96 0.04
C TRP A 233 -18.37 19.10 -0.40
N LYS A 234 -19.25 19.61 0.47
CA LYS A 234 -20.65 19.85 0.10
C LYS A 234 -20.78 20.83 -1.07
N ARG A 235 -19.98 21.89 -1.09
CA ARG A 235 -19.92 22.85 -2.21
C ARG A 235 -19.33 22.21 -3.47
N ALA A 236 -18.31 21.39 -3.33
CA ALA A 236 -17.71 20.62 -4.42
C ALA A 236 -18.76 19.73 -5.10
N VAL A 237 -19.49 18.93 -4.32
CA VAL A 237 -20.55 18.05 -4.82
C VAL A 237 -21.62 18.86 -5.56
N ALA A 238 -22.02 20.03 -5.03
CA ALA A 238 -22.98 20.91 -5.69
C ALA A 238 -22.43 21.50 -7.00
N TYR A 239 -21.16 21.90 -7.01
CA TYR A 239 -20.46 22.39 -8.19
C TYR A 239 -20.40 21.32 -9.28
N LEU A 240 -19.97 20.09 -8.95
CA LEU A 240 -19.94 18.97 -9.89
C LEU A 240 -21.32 18.68 -10.46
N LYS A 241 -22.38 18.64 -9.63
CA LYS A 241 -23.74 18.39 -10.12
C LYS A 241 -24.26 19.48 -11.06
N LYS A 242 -23.85 20.73 -10.84
CA LYS A 242 -24.23 21.87 -11.68
C LYS A 242 -23.46 21.91 -13.00
N HIS A 243 -22.21 21.46 -13.00
CA HIS A 243 -21.28 21.65 -14.10
C HIS A 243 -20.94 20.37 -14.89
N SER A 244 -21.46 19.22 -14.46
CA SER A 244 -21.37 17.96 -15.21
C SER A 244 -22.42 17.87 -16.31
N ASP A 245 -22.01 17.42 -17.50
CA ASP A 245 -22.93 17.07 -18.60
C ASP A 245 -23.46 15.63 -18.50
N THR A 246 -23.02 14.89 -17.50
CA THR A 246 -23.33 13.48 -17.27
C THR A 246 -23.91 13.30 -15.86
N PRO A 247 -24.91 12.42 -15.68
CA PRO A 247 -25.49 12.20 -14.36
C PRO A 247 -24.48 11.56 -13.41
N VAL A 248 -24.67 11.77 -12.10
CA VAL A 248 -23.85 11.11 -11.07
C VAL A 248 -24.16 9.61 -11.08
N LYS A 249 -23.11 8.80 -11.26
CA LYS A 249 -23.19 7.34 -11.29
C LYS A 249 -22.87 6.72 -9.93
N TYR A 250 -21.91 7.31 -9.21
CA TYR A 250 -21.46 6.82 -7.91
C TYR A 250 -21.20 8.00 -6.98
N GLN A 251 -21.71 7.95 -5.75
CA GLN A 251 -21.49 8.99 -4.76
C GLN A 251 -21.36 8.35 -3.37
N THR A 252 -20.27 8.68 -2.68
CA THR A 252 -20.03 8.38 -1.26
C THR A 252 -19.65 9.67 -0.53
N ASP A 253 -19.28 9.55 0.74
CA ASP A 253 -18.78 10.66 1.55
C ASP A 253 -17.40 11.18 1.11
N GLU A 254 -16.68 10.43 0.27
CA GLU A 254 -15.28 10.73 -0.11
C GLU A 254 -15.06 10.77 -1.63
N ILE A 255 -15.97 10.23 -2.43
CA ILE A 255 -15.85 10.24 -3.89
C ILE A 255 -17.19 10.47 -4.59
N VAL A 256 -17.19 11.24 -5.68
CA VAL A 256 -18.32 11.39 -6.59
C VAL A 256 -17.83 11.17 -8.01
N ILE A 257 -18.50 10.30 -8.77
CA ILE A 257 -18.16 9.96 -10.14
C ILE A 257 -19.40 10.13 -11.01
N THR A 258 -19.28 10.86 -12.11
CA THR A 258 -20.35 10.96 -13.12
C THR A 258 -20.17 9.92 -14.23
N GLU A 259 -21.21 9.69 -15.03
CA GLU A 259 -21.09 8.76 -16.15
C GLU A 259 -20.00 9.20 -17.14
N PRO A 260 -19.40 8.26 -17.90
CA PRO A 260 -18.42 8.60 -18.92
C PRO A 260 -19.01 9.53 -20.00
N ALA A 261 -18.23 10.48 -20.47
CA ALA A 261 -18.59 11.34 -21.60
C ALA A 261 -18.66 10.52 -22.90
N THR A 262 -19.84 10.43 -23.51
CA THR A 262 -20.06 9.66 -24.75
C THR A 262 -20.08 10.52 -26.00
N ARG A 263 -20.33 11.84 -25.86
CA ARG A 263 -20.35 12.82 -26.96
C ARG A 263 -19.07 13.66 -26.98
N ASP A 264 -18.72 14.14 -28.16
CA ASP A 264 -17.63 15.10 -28.32
C ASP A 264 -17.99 16.39 -27.57
N GLN A 265 -17.03 16.94 -26.82
CA GLN A 265 -17.17 18.10 -25.92
C GLN A 265 -17.92 17.84 -24.60
N GLN A 266 -18.56 16.68 -24.41
CA GLN A 266 -19.18 16.32 -23.14
C GLN A 266 -18.11 16.07 -22.07
N THR A 267 -18.38 16.52 -20.84
CA THR A 267 -17.49 16.36 -19.69
C THR A 267 -18.05 15.37 -18.67
N SER A 268 -17.17 14.47 -18.22
CA SER A 268 -17.37 13.61 -17.06
C SER A 268 -16.48 14.12 -15.94
N LEU A 269 -17.00 14.15 -14.71
CA LEU A 269 -16.34 14.76 -13.57
C LEU A 269 -16.16 13.73 -12.46
N ILE A 270 -15.00 13.79 -11.81
CA ILE A 270 -14.71 13.04 -10.59
C ILE A 270 -14.32 14.02 -9.49
N LEU A 271 -14.94 13.86 -8.32
CA LEU A 271 -14.50 14.50 -7.09
C LEU A 271 -13.94 13.47 -6.14
N SER A 272 -12.77 13.75 -5.56
CA SER A 272 -12.13 12.87 -4.58
C SER A 272 -11.67 13.67 -3.35
N LEU A 273 -11.98 13.21 -2.15
CA LEU A 273 -11.45 13.72 -0.88
C LEU A 273 -10.35 12.78 -0.38
N ILE A 274 -9.11 13.23 -0.37
CA ILE A 274 -7.94 12.40 -0.05
C ILE A 274 -7.22 12.99 1.16
N GLY A 275 -6.85 12.14 2.13
CA GLY A 275 -5.98 12.52 3.24
C GLY A 275 -4.51 12.55 2.82
N GLU A 276 -3.78 13.59 3.21
CA GLU A 276 -2.35 13.74 2.94
C GLU A 276 -1.51 12.97 3.97
N ALA A 277 -0.47 12.27 3.49
CA ALA A 277 0.30 11.32 4.29
C ALA A 277 1.07 11.97 5.46
N ASP A 278 1.46 13.24 5.33
CA ASP A 278 2.51 13.84 6.17
C ASP A 278 2.05 15.05 7.04
N GLY A 279 0.75 15.25 7.25
CA GLY A 279 0.31 16.41 8.05
C GLY A 279 -1.14 16.43 8.54
N GLY A 280 -1.90 15.35 8.38
CA GLY A 280 -3.33 15.30 8.74
C GLY A 280 -4.24 16.21 7.89
N GLY A 281 -3.67 16.84 6.85
CA GLY A 281 -4.40 17.62 5.87
C GLY A 281 -5.26 16.75 4.96
N PHE A 282 -6.26 17.37 4.33
CA PHE A 282 -7.13 16.74 3.35
C PHE A 282 -7.19 17.60 2.10
N SER A 283 -7.28 16.97 0.95
CA SER A 283 -7.37 17.65 -0.33
C SER A 283 -8.56 17.16 -1.13
N ILE A 284 -9.34 18.10 -1.67
CA ILE A 284 -10.43 17.86 -2.61
C ILE A 284 -9.88 18.07 -4.01
N TYR A 285 -9.99 17.02 -4.82
CA TYR A 285 -9.58 17.01 -6.22
C TYR A 285 -10.82 17.01 -7.11
N LEU A 286 -10.81 17.85 -8.15
CA LEU A 286 -11.75 17.80 -9.27
C LEU A 286 -11.00 17.37 -10.53
N ASP A 287 -11.30 16.18 -11.01
CA ASP A 287 -10.79 15.66 -12.28
C ASP A 287 -11.85 15.85 -13.37
N VAL A 288 -11.44 16.48 -14.47
CA VAL A 288 -12.28 16.68 -15.66
C VAL A 288 -11.85 15.68 -16.74
N LEU A 289 -12.72 14.72 -17.03
CA LEU A 289 -12.51 13.67 -18.02
C LEU A 289 -13.32 13.99 -19.28
N CYS A 290 -12.63 14.12 -20.43
CA CYS A 290 -13.27 14.23 -21.74
C CYS A 290 -13.20 12.90 -22.48
N ARG A 291 -14.06 12.75 -23.50
CA ARG A 291 -13.96 11.63 -24.44
C ARG A 291 -12.55 11.57 -25.03
N ALA A 292 -11.91 10.41 -24.96
CA ALA A 292 -10.63 10.18 -25.61
C ALA A 292 -10.82 10.29 -27.13
N SER A 293 -10.32 11.37 -27.74
CA SER A 293 -10.12 11.39 -29.19
C SER A 293 -9.00 10.41 -29.53
N VAL A 294 -9.15 9.69 -30.64
CA VAL A 294 -8.15 8.72 -31.17
C VAL A 294 -6.74 9.32 -31.24
N MET A 295 -6.64 10.63 -31.42
CA MET A 295 -5.44 11.42 -31.16
C MET A 295 -5.53 12.00 -29.74
N ARG A 296 -4.72 11.51 -28.79
CA ARG A 296 -4.67 11.89 -27.37
C ARG A 296 -4.48 13.41 -27.14
N LYS A 297 -5.50 14.22 -27.40
CA LYS A 297 -5.50 15.66 -27.12
C LYS A 297 -5.96 15.88 -25.68
N PRO A 298 -5.30 16.75 -24.90
CA PRO A 298 -5.81 17.17 -23.60
C PRO A 298 -7.20 17.79 -23.77
N CYS A 299 -8.04 17.70 -22.73
CA CYS A 299 -9.34 18.36 -22.65
C CYS A 299 -9.23 19.85 -23.01
N ASN A 300 -9.40 20.19 -24.29
CA ASN A 300 -9.28 21.55 -24.78
C ASN A 300 -10.65 22.17 -25.08
N SER A 301 -11.74 21.50 -24.68
CA SER A 301 -13.06 22.11 -24.75
C SER A 301 -13.08 23.32 -23.81
N GLN A 302 -13.68 24.41 -24.28
CA GLN A 302 -13.84 25.63 -23.48
C GLN A 302 -14.60 25.36 -22.18
N GLN A 303 -15.50 24.37 -22.21
CA GLN A 303 -16.20 23.86 -21.05
C GLN A 303 -15.28 23.20 -20.02
N ALA A 304 -14.40 22.28 -20.42
CA ALA A 304 -13.47 21.64 -19.48
C ALA A 304 -12.56 22.66 -18.77
N LYS A 305 -12.08 23.67 -19.50
CA LYS A 305 -11.31 24.78 -18.94
C LYS A 305 -12.13 25.65 -17.99
N SER A 306 -13.38 25.96 -18.35
CA SER A 306 -14.29 26.73 -17.50
C SER A 306 -14.61 26.00 -16.19
N VAL A 307 -14.75 24.68 -16.23
CA VAL A 307 -15.03 23.84 -15.06
C VAL A 307 -13.81 23.75 -14.14
N SER A 308 -12.60 23.56 -14.68
CA SER A 308 -11.39 23.54 -13.86
C SER A 308 -11.09 24.91 -13.24
N GLN A 309 -11.21 25.99 -14.01
CA GLN A 309 -10.91 27.35 -13.55
C GLN A 309 -11.95 27.88 -12.55
N GLY A 310 -13.22 27.50 -12.71
CA GLY A 310 -14.31 27.94 -11.85
C GLY A 310 -14.41 27.20 -10.51
N PHE A 311 -13.74 26.05 -10.37
CA PHE A 311 -13.88 25.18 -9.20
C PHE A 311 -13.37 25.86 -7.92
N ARG A 312 -12.10 26.24 -7.90
CA ARG A 312 -11.47 26.88 -6.74
C ARG A 312 -12.21 28.14 -6.26
N PRO A 313 -12.55 29.12 -7.11
CA PRO A 313 -13.29 30.30 -6.66
C PRO A 313 -14.70 29.95 -6.15
N ALA A 314 -15.41 29.00 -6.77
CA ALA A 314 -16.74 28.61 -6.31
C ALA A 314 -16.76 27.94 -4.92
N LEU A 315 -15.65 27.33 -4.51
CA LEU A 315 -15.53 26.68 -3.21
C LEU A 315 -15.08 27.66 -2.11
N LEU A 316 -14.15 28.55 -2.45
CA LEU A 316 -13.52 29.48 -1.51
C LEU A 316 -14.27 30.81 -1.34
N ASN A 317 -14.96 31.28 -2.38
CA ASN A 317 -15.74 32.52 -2.40
C ASN A 317 -17.21 32.20 -2.72
N PRO A 318 -18.00 31.77 -1.72
CA PRO A 318 -19.36 31.26 -1.90
C PRO A 318 -20.39 32.30 -2.36
#